data_AF-A0A939VF81-F1
#
_entry.id   AF-A0A939VF81-F1
#
_cell.length_a   1.000
_cell.length_b   1.000
_cell.length_c   1.000
_cell.angle_alpha   90.00
_cell.angle_beta   90.00
_cell.angle_gamma   90.00
#
_symmetry.space_group_name_H-M   'P 1'
#
loop_
_entity.id
_entity.type
_entity.pdbx_description
1 polymer ?
#
loop_
_entity_poly.entity_id
_entity_poly.type
_entity_poly.pdbx_seq_one_letter_code
_entity_poly.pdbx_strand_id
1 'polypeptide(L)'
;MKKKKIFGILLVLVVLFLGIKYCSGQTSVDKLKEGDLIFHTSKSDQSPLIQYATMSVLSHCGIIIEKSDGLYVLEATGRLKLTPLQEF
;
A
#
# COMPACT_ATOMS: atom_id res chain seq x y z
N MET A 1 -8.26 -26.63 37.48
CA MET A 1 -7.81 -25.24 37.18
C MET A 1 -7.08 -25.09 35.84
N LYS A 2 -6.19 -26.00 35.42
CA LYS A 2 -5.45 -25.89 34.14
C LYS A 2 -6.36 -25.87 32.89
N LYS A 3 -7.41 -26.70 32.84
CA LYS A 3 -8.37 -26.76 31.71
C LYS A 3 -9.15 -25.45 31.47
N LYS A 4 -9.53 -24.74 32.55
CA LYS A 4 -10.21 -23.42 32.45
C LYS A 4 -9.28 -22.32 31.92
N LYS A 5 -7.99 -22.37 32.26
CA LYS A 5 -6.96 -21.45 31.74
C LYS A 5 -6.67 -21.70 30.25
N ILE A 6 -6.59 -22.97 29.84
CA ILE A 6 -6.41 -23.36 28.43
C ILE A 6 -7.59 -22.90 27.57
N PHE A 7 -8.82 -23.09 28.06
CA PHE A 7 -10.02 -22.62 27.36
C PHE A 7 -10.04 -21.10 27.21
N GLY A 8 -9.63 -20.35 28.25
CA GLY A 8 -9.49 -18.89 28.18
C GLY A 8 -8.47 -18.44 27.14
N ILE A 9 -7.31 -19.09 27.05
CA ILE A 9 -6.28 -18.78 26.05
C ILE A 9 -6.79 -19.07 24.64
N LEU A 10 -7.46 -20.21 24.44
CA LEU A 10 -8.03 -20.56 23.14
C LEU A 10 -9.09 -19.54 22.68
N LEU A 11 -9.94 -19.09 23.62
CA LEU A 11 -10.95 -18.05 23.34
C LEU A 11 -10.29 -16.73 22.91
N VAL A 12 -9.23 -16.31 23.62
CA VAL A 12 -8.48 -15.08 23.27
C VAL A 12 -7.84 -15.19 21.89
N LEU A 13 -7.23 -16.34 21.56
CA LEU A 13 -6.61 -16.56 20.25
C LEU A 13 -7.65 -16.57 19.12
N VAL A 14 -8.83 -17.16 19.34
CA VAL A 14 -9.93 -17.13 18.37
C VAL A 14 -10.44 -15.71 18.15
N VAL A 15 -10.62 -14.93 19.22
CA VAL A 15 -11.04 -13.52 19.13
C VAL A 15 -9.98 -12.68 18.41
N LEU A 16 -8.68 -12.92 18.67
CA LEU A 16 -7.59 -12.25 17.94
C LEU A 16 -7.62 -12.58 16.45
N PHE A 17 -7.82 -13.86 16.11
CA PHE A 17 -7.83 -14.33 14.73
C PHE A 17 -9.03 -13.78 13.95
N LEU A 18 -10.20 -13.69 14.60
CA LEU A 18 -11.38 -13.04 14.04
C LEU A 18 -11.17 -11.53 13.89
N GLY A 19 -10.59 -10.86 14.89
CA GLY A 19 -10.29 -9.42 14.83
C GLY A 19 -9.36 -9.04 13.67
N ILE A 20 -8.36 -9.88 13.36
CA ILE A 20 -7.47 -9.67 12.20
C ILE A 20 -8.25 -9.74 10.87
N LYS A 21 -9.27 -10.60 10.76
CA LYS A 21 -10.09 -10.72 9.55
C LYS A 21 -11.05 -9.54 9.36
N TYR A 22 -11.57 -8.96 10.45
CA TYR A 22 -12.45 -7.79 10.38
C TYR A 22 -11.71 -6.47 10.11
N CYS A 23 -10.38 -6.44 10.29
CA CYS A 23 -9.55 -5.26 10.06
C CYS A 23 -9.00 -5.16 8.62
N SER A 24 -9.37 -6.07 7.71
CA SER A 24 -9.10 -5.86 6.29
C SER A 24 -10.11 -4.84 5.75
N GLY A 25 -9.86 -3.56 6.02
CA GLY A 25 -10.55 -2.48 5.32
C GLY A 25 -10.33 -2.69 3.82
N GLN A 26 -11.40 -3.00 3.10
CA GLN A 26 -11.41 -2.83 1.65
C GLN A 26 -11.23 -1.34 1.40
N THR A 27 -10.00 -0.91 1.12
CA THR A 27 -9.80 0.29 0.32
C THR A 27 -10.42 -0.02 -1.02
N SER A 28 -11.63 0.49 -1.26
CA SER A 28 -12.25 0.42 -2.57
C SER A 28 -11.34 1.13 -3.56
N VAL A 29 -10.65 0.34 -4.39
CA VAL A 29 -9.89 0.82 -5.56
C VAL A 29 -10.83 1.44 -6.60
N ASP A 30 -12.16 1.37 -6.38
CA ASP A 30 -13.26 1.91 -7.19
C ASP A 30 -13.25 3.44 -7.41
N LYS A 31 -12.14 4.13 -7.16
CA LYS A 31 -12.01 5.58 -7.39
C LYS A 31 -10.75 6.04 -8.11
N LEU A 32 -9.82 5.14 -8.49
CA LEU A 32 -8.68 5.57 -9.31
C LEU A 32 -9.16 5.85 -10.73
N LYS A 33 -8.81 7.03 -11.25
CA LYS A 33 -9.14 7.48 -12.59
C LYS A 33 -7.87 7.86 -13.34
N GLU A 34 -7.93 7.76 -14.66
CA GLU A 34 -6.88 8.30 -15.52
C GLU A 34 -6.62 9.78 -15.21
N GLY A 35 -5.35 10.14 -15.08
CA GLY A 35 -4.89 11.47 -14.72
C GLY A 35 -4.71 11.71 -13.21
N ASP A 36 -5.17 10.80 -12.34
CA ASP A 36 -4.92 10.92 -10.90
C ASP A 36 -3.42 10.88 -10.61
N LEU A 37 -2.97 11.71 -9.65
CA LEU A 37 -1.60 11.68 -9.15
C LEU A 37 -1.48 10.67 -8.01
N ILE A 38 -0.47 9.82 -8.07
CA ILE A 38 -0.13 8.85 -7.03
C ILE A 38 1.24 9.16 -6.45
N PHE A 39 1.38 9.00 -5.12
CA PHE A 39 2.61 9.31 -4.38
C PHE A 39 2.93 8.19 -3.40
N HIS A 40 4.22 7.92 -3.19
CA HIS A 40 4.67 7.02 -2.14
C HIS A 40 6.10 7.36 -1.68
N THR A 41 6.55 6.66 -0.64
CA THR A 41 7.95 6.66 -0.23
C THR A 41 8.69 5.58 -1.03
N SER A 42 9.63 6.00 -1.87
CA SER A 42 10.46 5.10 -2.67
C SER A 42 11.43 4.30 -1.81
N LYS A 43 11.76 3.08 -2.27
CA LYS A 43 12.81 2.22 -1.70
C LYS A 43 14.21 2.49 -2.28
N SER A 44 14.34 3.49 -3.16
CA SER A 44 15.63 3.86 -3.75
C SER A 44 16.57 4.51 -2.75
N ASP A 45 17.88 4.40 -3.00
CA ASP A 45 18.93 5.00 -2.15
C ASP A 45 18.83 6.53 -2.08
N GLN A 46 18.18 7.18 -3.05
CA GLN A 46 18.00 8.63 -3.10
C GLN A 46 16.78 9.12 -2.29
N SER A 47 15.86 8.20 -1.94
CA SER A 47 14.62 8.52 -1.22
C SER A 47 14.84 9.30 0.09
N PRO A 48 15.81 8.95 0.96
CA PRO A 48 16.05 9.71 2.19
C PRO A 48 16.48 11.15 1.94
N LEU A 49 17.27 11.40 0.90
CA LEU A 49 17.73 12.74 0.54
C LEU A 49 16.58 13.62 0.04
N ILE A 50 15.69 13.06 -0.80
CA ILE A 50 14.50 13.76 -1.27
C ILE A 50 13.59 14.12 -0.09
N GLN A 51 13.37 13.18 0.84
CA GLN A 51 12.55 13.43 2.02
C GLN A 51 13.13 14.55 2.88
N TYR A 52 14.45 14.52 3.12
CA TYR A 52 15.15 15.54 3.88
C TYR A 52 15.06 16.92 3.21
N ALA A 53 15.33 17.00 1.90
CA ALA A 53 15.34 18.25 1.15
C ALA A 53 13.94 18.88 1.02
N THR A 54 12.88 18.06 0.93
CA THR A 54 11.49 18.51 0.75
C THR A 54 10.70 18.58 2.04
N MET A 55 11.25 18.09 3.15
CA MET A 55 10.56 17.94 4.44
C MET A 55 9.23 17.15 4.33
N SER A 56 9.18 16.18 3.42
CA SER A 56 8.02 15.32 3.15
C SER A 56 8.43 13.86 3.15
N VAL A 57 7.55 12.95 3.59
CA VAL A 57 7.78 11.50 3.49
C VAL A 57 7.62 10.97 2.06
N LEU A 58 6.99 11.76 1.17
CA LEU A 58 6.76 11.39 -0.21
C LEU A 58 8.02 11.68 -1.02
N SER A 59 8.54 10.65 -1.70
CA SER A 59 9.80 10.76 -2.45
C SER A 59 9.72 10.27 -3.88
N HIS A 60 8.56 9.75 -4.29
CA HIS A 60 8.28 9.40 -5.68
C HIS A 60 6.80 9.62 -6.00
N CYS A 61 6.53 9.84 -7.29
CA CYS A 61 5.18 10.06 -7.79
C CYS A 61 5.03 9.60 -9.24
N GLY A 62 3.78 9.51 -9.67
CA GLY A 62 3.41 9.23 -11.05
C GLY A 62 1.96 9.60 -11.33
N ILE A 63 1.51 9.29 -12.55
CA ILE A 63 0.16 9.56 -13.03
C ILE A 63 -0.53 8.24 -13.37
N ILE A 64 -1.75 8.04 -12.88
CA ILE A 64 -2.58 6.88 -13.24
C ILE A 64 -2.95 6.97 -14.73
N ILE A 65 -2.73 5.88 -15.45
CA ILE A 65 -3.12 5.70 -16.86
C ILE A 65 -4.00 4.46 -16.94
N GLU A 66 -5.18 4.60 -17.56
CA GLU A 66 -6.08 3.47 -17.80
C GLU A 66 -5.79 2.88 -19.19
N LYS A 67 -5.70 1.55 -19.26
CA LYS A 67 -5.57 0.81 -20.51
C LYS A 67 -6.62 -0.30 -20.57
N SER A 68 -6.81 -0.86 -21.76
CA SER A 68 -7.74 -1.97 -21.97
C SER A 68 -7.48 -3.19 -21.09
N ASP A 69 -6.24 -3.38 -20.63
CA ASP A 69 -5.78 -4.51 -19.83
C ASP A 69 -5.57 -4.18 -18.33
N GLY A 70 -5.77 -2.93 -17.91
CA GLY A 70 -5.68 -2.54 -16.50
C GLY A 70 -5.15 -1.13 -16.24
N LEU A 71 -4.83 -0.87 -14.97
CA LEU A 71 -4.28 0.41 -14.51
C LEU A 71 -2.75 0.36 -14.45
N TYR A 72 -2.14 1.44 -14.92
CA TYR A 72 -0.70 1.65 -14.94
C TYR A 72 -0.36 2.99 -14.30
N VAL A 73 0.90 3.15 -13.91
CA VAL A 73 1.47 4.43 -13.49
C VAL A 73 2.50 4.88 -14.51
N LEU A 74 2.28 6.05 -15.09
CA LEU A 74 3.30 6.76 -15.86
C LEU A 74 4.27 7.43 -14.90
N GLU A 75 5.52 6.97 -14.89
CA GLU A 75 6.54 7.41 -13.94
C GLU A 75 7.93 7.62 -14.59
N ALA A 76 8.79 8.35 -13.89
CA ALA A 76 10.16 8.66 -14.33
C ALA A 76 11.21 8.16 -13.32
N THR A 77 11.77 6.96 -13.55
CA THR A 77 12.81 6.34 -12.70
C THR A 77 14.17 6.27 -13.42
N GLY A 78 14.53 7.34 -14.13
CA GLY A 78 15.68 7.41 -15.05
C GLY A 78 15.28 7.41 -16.52
N ARG A 79 14.11 6.84 -16.85
CA ARG A 79 13.41 7.00 -18.13
C ARG A 79 11.90 7.04 -17.88
N LEU A 80 11.15 7.61 -18.82
CA LEU A 80 9.70 7.54 -18.82
C LEU A 80 9.26 6.11 -19.12
N LYS A 81 8.41 5.54 -18.28
CA LYS A 81 7.87 4.19 -18.46
C LYS A 81 6.47 4.08 -17.86
N LEU A 82 5.76 3.03 -18.24
CA LEU A 82 4.51 2.60 -17.61
C LEU A 82 4.81 1.39 -16.73
N THR A 83 4.38 1.44 -15.48
CA THR A 83 4.53 0.35 -14.50
C THR A 83 3.13 -0.12 -14.09
N PRO A 84 2.84 -1.43 -14.05
CA PRO A 84 1.56 -1.92 -13.54
C PRO A 84 1.28 -1.39 -12.13
N LEU A 85 0.04 -0.98 -11.83
CA LEU A 85 -0.29 -0.37 -10.54
C LEU A 85 0.08 -1.25 -9.33
N GLN A 86 0.04 -2.57 -9.49
CA GLN A 86 0.41 -3.53 -8.42
C GLN A 86 1.92 -3.63 -8.18
N GLU A 87 2.74 -3.14 -9.10
CA GLU A 87 4.21 -3.16 -9.03
C GLU A 87 4.83 -1.80 -8.66
N PHE A 88 4.04 -0.72 -8.75
CA PHE A 88 4.44 0.64 -8.37
C PHE A 88 4.51 0.81 -6.84
#